data_AF-A0A958QXT0-F1
#
_entry.id   AF-A0A958QXT0-F1
#
_cell.length_a   1.000
_cell.length_b   1.000
_cell.length_c   1.000
_cell.angle_alpha   90.00
_cell.angle_beta   90.00
_cell.angle_gamma   90.00
#
_symmetry.space_group_name_H-M   'P 1'
#
loop_
_entity.id
_entity.type
_entity.pdbx_description
1 polymer ?
#
loop_
_entity_poly.entity_id
_entity_poly.type
_entity_poly.pdbx_seq_one_letter_code
_entity_poly.pdbx_strand_id
1 'polypeptide(L)'
;YDNRTSSLIVTDTDEVINRVARLVKSLDVPPMQVMIEGKIIEATEEFQRSVGVNWNFDGERVNLSSSGGANGGPLDLRTNLSINPISAENLSGNPFALNLTVGRLDFLGELGAILALAETETMVKILSSPRIVTINKETAQITQEGQVLTRSTVTDNSGNKKSSIERTPVTLNLIVTPQITAVGSVILDVQVKRQFASGQVDAESLARSVNTREAKTKVLVDNGQTAVIGGVYQNDASQGETGVPLLKDIPILGWLFKYRQRDYQKNELLIFLTPRVINFGELNKEGDIETSSTVKWNEIAS
;
A
#
# COMPACT_ATOMS: atom_id res chain seq x y z
N TYR A 1 -13.54 30.92 43.91
CA TYR A 1 -14.12 29.86 43.05
C TYR A 1 -14.10 28.57 43.84
N ASP A 2 -15.26 27.94 44.05
CA ASP A 2 -15.36 26.62 44.68
C ASP A 2 -15.48 25.55 43.58
N ASN A 3 -14.45 24.70 43.49
CA ASN A 3 -14.34 23.67 42.47
C ASN A 3 -15.35 22.52 42.64
N ARG A 4 -15.86 22.28 43.85
CA ARG A 4 -16.83 21.19 44.08
C ARG A 4 -18.21 21.50 43.53
N THR A 5 -18.63 22.75 43.62
CA THR A 5 -19.96 23.21 43.20
C THR A 5 -19.93 24.00 41.91
N SER A 6 -18.74 24.21 41.31
CA SER A 6 -18.52 25.12 40.19
C SER A 6 -19.14 26.50 40.43
N SER A 7 -19.08 26.97 41.68
CA SER A 7 -19.68 28.24 42.09
C SER A 7 -18.62 29.34 42.25
N LEU A 8 -18.97 30.55 41.83
CA LEU A 8 -18.14 31.74 41.98
C LEU A 8 -18.83 32.69 42.96
N ILE A 9 -18.25 32.83 44.15
CA ILE A 9 -18.67 33.83 45.13
C ILE A 9 -17.90 35.12 44.86
N VAL A 10 -18.62 36.23 44.70
CA VAL A 10 -18.05 37.56 44.42
C VAL A 10 -18.59 38.53 45.44
N THR A 11 -17.70 39.30 46.07
CA THR A 11 -18.04 40.33 47.06
C THR A 11 -17.41 41.64 46.63
N ASP A 12 -18.22 42.61 46.25
CA ASP A 12 -17.78 43.95 45.82
C ASP A 12 -18.97 44.92 45.95
N THR A 13 -18.81 46.14 45.47
CA THR A 13 -19.87 47.12 45.29
C THR A 13 -20.95 46.63 44.31
N ASP A 14 -22.19 47.11 44.49
CA ASP A 14 -23.33 46.73 43.64
C ASP A 14 -23.09 46.98 42.15
N GLU A 15 -22.32 48.02 41.80
CA GLU A 15 -21.97 48.32 40.41
C GLU A 15 -21.08 47.24 39.79
N VAL A 16 -20.06 46.78 40.53
CA VAL A 16 -19.13 45.73 40.09
C VAL A 16 -19.84 44.38 40.04
N ILE A 17 -20.69 44.06 41.02
CA ILE A 17 -21.51 42.83 41.02
C ILE A 17 -22.37 42.76 39.75
N ASN A 18 -23.07 43.85 39.41
CA ASN A 18 -23.87 43.91 38.18
C ASN A 18 -23.04 43.79 36.89
N ARG A 19 -21.80 44.29 36.90
CA ARG A 19 -20.87 44.13 35.78
C ARG A 19 -20.39 42.68 35.63
N VAL A 20 -20.04 42.04 36.74
CA VAL A 20 -19.62 40.63 36.77
C VAL A 20 -20.77 39.70 36.37
N ALA A 21 -21.98 39.93 36.86
CA ALA A 21 -23.15 39.12 36.51
C ALA A 21 -23.45 39.14 35.00
N ARG A 22 -23.35 40.32 34.36
CA ARG A 22 -23.49 40.45 32.90
C ARG A 22 -22.38 39.73 32.14
N LEU A 23 -21.14 39.82 32.63
CA LEU A 23 -19.99 39.14 32.04
C LEU A 23 -20.15 37.62 32.12
N VAL A 24 -20.47 37.08 33.30
CA VAL A 24 -20.72 35.64 33.50
C VAL A 24 -21.82 35.15 32.58
N LYS A 25 -22.94 35.87 32.48
CA LYS A 25 -24.05 35.52 31.58
C LYS A 25 -23.64 35.49 30.09
N SER A 26 -22.64 36.28 29.69
CA SER A 26 -22.12 36.27 28.32
C SER A 26 -21.06 35.18 28.06
N LEU A 27 -20.39 34.69 29.10
CA LEU A 27 -19.37 33.63 29.03
C LEU A 27 -19.95 32.23 29.23
N ASP A 28 -21.08 32.11 29.95
CA ASP A 28 -21.79 30.86 30.22
C ASP A 28 -22.61 30.41 28.99
N VAL A 29 -21.91 30.08 27.92
CA VAL A 29 -22.46 29.49 26.70
C VAL A 29 -21.90 28.07 26.51
N PRO A 30 -22.71 27.11 26.03
CA PRO A 30 -22.22 25.76 25.80
C PRO A 30 -21.07 25.77 24.78
N PRO A 31 -19.99 25.01 25.00
CA PRO A 31 -18.88 24.95 24.06
C PRO A 31 -19.33 24.30 22.76
N MET A 32 -18.99 24.94 21.63
CA MET A 32 -19.19 24.36 20.31
C MET A 32 -18.31 23.12 20.13
N GLN A 33 -18.87 22.11 19.48
CA GLN A 33 -18.15 20.89 19.12
C GLN A 33 -17.87 20.86 17.63
N VAL A 34 -16.83 20.14 17.24
CA VAL A 34 -16.48 19.89 15.84
C VAL A 34 -16.32 18.39 15.67
N MET A 35 -17.08 17.83 14.73
CA MET A 35 -16.83 16.51 14.17
C MET A 35 -15.82 16.65 13.03
N ILE A 36 -14.76 15.86 13.07
CA ILE A 36 -13.76 15.79 12.02
C ILE A 36 -13.87 14.42 11.38
N GLU A 37 -14.14 14.40 10.09
CA GLU A 37 -14.09 13.21 9.26
C GLU A 37 -12.83 13.27 8.40
N GLY A 38 -11.98 12.26 8.51
CA GLY A 38 -10.86 12.08 7.61
C GLY A 38 -11.16 11.03 6.56
N LYS A 39 -10.61 11.20 5.35
CA LYS A 39 -10.58 10.16 4.32
C LYS A 39 -9.15 10.03 3.81
N ILE A 40 -8.58 8.85 3.95
CA ILE A 40 -7.24 8.51 3.49
C ILE A 40 -7.42 7.50 2.38
N ILE A 41 -7.04 7.89 1.16
CA ILE A 41 -7.14 7.07 -0.04
C ILE A 41 -5.73 6.69 -0.44
N GLU A 42 -5.48 5.39 -0.54
CA GLU A 42 -4.24 4.82 -1.04
C GLU A 42 -4.58 3.98 -2.27
N ALA A 43 -3.90 4.24 -3.38
CA ALA A 43 -4.01 3.46 -4.61
C ALA A 43 -2.62 3.03 -5.05
N THR A 44 -2.46 1.72 -5.26
CA THR A 44 -1.26 1.12 -5.81
C THR A 44 -1.66 0.39 -7.08
N GLU A 45 -0.98 0.72 -8.17
CA GLU A 45 -1.15 0.11 -9.48
C GLU A 45 0.23 -0.41 -9.91
N GLU A 46 0.31 -1.70 -10.18
CA GLU A 46 1.52 -2.39 -10.64
C GLU A 46 1.22 -3.03 -11.98
N PHE A 47 2.00 -2.66 -12.99
CA PHE A 47 1.93 -3.22 -14.33
C PHE A 47 3.30 -3.78 -14.71
N GLN A 48 3.34 -5.06 -15.02
CA GLN A 48 4.55 -5.76 -15.46
C GLN A 48 4.29 -6.41 -16.80
N ARG A 49 5.22 -6.23 -17.74
CA ARG A 49 5.19 -6.88 -19.06
C ARG A 49 6.56 -7.45 -19.39
N SER A 50 6.58 -8.73 -19.76
CA SER A 50 7.78 -9.42 -20.25
C SER A 50 7.53 -10.13 -21.58
N VAL A 51 8.52 -10.06 -22.46
CA VAL A 51 8.50 -10.71 -23.77
C VAL A 51 9.90 -11.14 -24.16
N GLY A 52 10.05 -12.37 -24.65
CA GLY A 52 11.30 -12.83 -25.24
C GLY A 52 11.17 -14.19 -25.91
N VAL A 53 12.23 -14.57 -26.61
CA VAL A 53 12.34 -15.87 -27.27
C VAL A 53 13.68 -16.51 -26.89
N ASN A 54 13.63 -17.75 -26.43
CA ASN A 54 14.80 -18.60 -26.29
C ASN A 54 14.91 -19.49 -27.52
N TRP A 55 16.11 -19.67 -28.04
CA TRP A 55 16.39 -20.58 -29.14
C TRP A 55 17.27 -21.70 -28.65
N ASN A 56 16.84 -22.93 -28.91
CA ASN A 56 17.63 -24.11 -28.65
C ASN A 56 17.94 -24.77 -29.98
N PHE A 57 19.21 -25.10 -30.16
CA PHE A 57 19.68 -25.77 -31.34
C PHE A 57 20.40 -27.03 -30.93
N ASP A 58 19.90 -28.14 -31.45
CA ASP A 58 20.34 -29.45 -31.07
C ASP A 58 20.80 -30.26 -32.28
N GLY A 59 22.13 -30.34 -32.40
CA GLY A 59 22.81 -31.07 -33.44
C GLY A 59 22.54 -32.57 -33.39
N GLU A 60 22.54 -33.18 -34.57
CA GLU A 60 22.54 -34.63 -34.67
C GLU A 60 23.83 -35.18 -34.06
N ARG A 61 23.71 -36.31 -33.35
CA ARG A 61 24.86 -36.96 -32.73
C ARG A 61 25.73 -37.56 -33.82
N VAL A 62 26.98 -37.13 -33.91
CA VAL A 62 28.00 -37.73 -34.78
C VAL A 62 28.80 -38.70 -33.93
N ASN A 63 28.68 -39.99 -34.23
CA ASN A 63 29.48 -41.01 -33.58
C ASN A 63 30.92 -40.97 -34.13
N LEU A 64 31.90 -40.66 -33.28
CA LEU A 64 33.32 -40.66 -33.67
C LEU A 64 33.96 -42.03 -33.40
N SER A 65 33.47 -42.72 -32.38
CA SER A 65 33.87 -44.08 -32.05
C SER A 65 32.76 -44.78 -31.29
N SER A 66 32.57 -46.08 -31.56
CA SER A 66 31.65 -46.93 -30.81
C SER A 66 32.15 -47.32 -29.42
N SER A 67 33.43 -47.03 -29.11
CA SER A 67 34.04 -47.27 -27.79
C SER A 67 35.04 -46.15 -27.42
N GLY A 68 35.27 -45.93 -26.13
CA GLY A 68 36.23 -44.93 -25.63
C GLY A 68 35.64 -43.60 -25.15
N GLY A 69 34.31 -43.48 -25.08
CA GLY A 69 33.62 -42.40 -24.39
C GLY A 69 33.55 -42.60 -22.87
N ALA A 70 32.97 -41.61 -22.17
CA ALA A 70 32.72 -41.72 -20.74
C ALA A 70 31.89 -42.98 -20.42
N ASN A 71 32.28 -43.71 -19.36
CA ASN A 71 31.66 -44.97 -18.94
C ASN A 71 31.74 -46.12 -19.98
N GLY A 72 32.72 -46.11 -20.88
CA GLY A 72 32.91 -47.18 -21.88
C GLY A 72 31.88 -47.17 -23.01
N GLY A 73 31.03 -46.14 -23.07
CA GLY A 73 30.09 -45.92 -24.15
C GLY A 73 30.73 -45.31 -25.41
N PRO A 74 29.92 -45.08 -26.45
CA PRO A 74 30.36 -44.41 -27.67
C PRO A 74 30.85 -42.98 -27.40
N LEU A 75 31.86 -42.54 -28.14
CA LEU A 75 32.31 -41.15 -28.17
C LEU A 75 31.51 -40.40 -29.23
N ASP A 76 30.53 -39.62 -28.79
CA ASP A 76 29.69 -38.81 -29.67
C ASP A 76 30.08 -37.33 -29.59
N LEU A 77 30.19 -36.68 -30.74
CA LEU A 77 30.17 -35.22 -30.82
C LEU A 77 28.74 -34.77 -31.12
N ARG A 78 28.27 -33.80 -30.35
CA ARG A 78 26.99 -33.13 -30.56
C ARG A 78 27.19 -31.64 -30.42
N THR A 79 26.85 -30.89 -31.46
CA THR A 79 26.80 -29.44 -31.38
C THR A 79 25.52 -29.05 -30.66
N ASN A 80 25.63 -28.32 -29.56
CA ASN A 80 24.50 -27.67 -28.93
C ASN A 80 24.77 -26.17 -28.92
N LEU A 81 23.82 -25.39 -29.43
CA LEU A 81 23.84 -23.94 -29.30
C LEU A 81 22.54 -23.55 -28.62
N SER A 82 22.65 -22.77 -27.56
CA SER A 82 21.48 -22.27 -26.83
C SER A 82 21.60 -20.76 -26.71
N ILE A 83 20.60 -20.05 -27.24
CA ILE A 83 20.45 -18.60 -27.11
C ILE A 83 19.30 -18.37 -26.16
N ASN A 84 19.63 -18.15 -24.88
CA ASN A 84 18.65 -18.04 -23.82
C ASN A 84 18.71 -16.65 -23.16
N PRO A 85 18.20 -15.60 -23.81
CA PRO A 85 18.11 -14.28 -23.19
C PRO A 85 17.14 -14.25 -21.99
N ILE A 86 16.24 -15.25 -21.88
CA ILE A 86 15.36 -15.46 -20.73
C ILE A 86 16.01 -16.47 -19.78
N SER A 87 16.21 -16.11 -18.51
CA SER A 87 16.69 -17.06 -17.49
C SER A 87 15.64 -18.14 -17.19
N ALA A 88 16.09 -19.31 -16.72
CA ALA A 88 15.18 -20.43 -16.40
C ALA A 88 14.12 -20.07 -15.35
N GLU A 89 14.49 -19.24 -14.37
CA GLU A 89 13.57 -18.71 -13.34
C GLU A 89 12.46 -17.85 -13.97
N ASN A 90 12.81 -16.89 -14.83
CA ASN A 90 11.85 -16.06 -15.55
C ASN A 90 10.97 -16.84 -16.53
N LEU A 91 11.47 -17.94 -17.10
CA LEU A 91 10.68 -18.82 -17.96
C LEU A 91 9.64 -19.62 -17.16
N SER A 92 10.00 -20.11 -15.97
CA SER A 92 9.10 -20.87 -15.09
C SER A 92 8.00 -20.01 -14.43
N GLY A 93 8.28 -18.72 -14.19
CA GLY A 93 7.32 -17.75 -13.69
C GLY A 93 6.41 -17.14 -14.76
N ASN A 94 6.59 -17.49 -16.04
CA ASN A 94 5.82 -16.94 -17.13
C ASN A 94 4.48 -17.68 -17.29
N PRO A 95 3.32 -17.01 -17.24
CA PRO A 95 2.01 -17.66 -17.40
C PRO A 95 1.82 -18.29 -18.78
N PHE A 96 2.64 -17.91 -19.77
CA PHE A 96 2.58 -18.44 -21.12
C PHE A 96 3.97 -18.72 -21.68
N ALA A 97 4.23 -19.99 -22.01
CA ALA A 97 5.40 -20.43 -22.73
C ALA A 97 4.98 -21.36 -23.87
N LEU A 98 5.22 -20.95 -25.12
CA LEU A 98 5.03 -21.78 -26.30
C LEU A 98 6.36 -22.39 -26.70
N ASN A 99 6.46 -23.72 -26.63
CA ASN A 99 7.57 -24.46 -27.21
C ASN A 99 7.24 -24.81 -28.67
N LEU A 100 8.05 -24.32 -29.59
CA LEU A 100 7.90 -24.44 -31.03
C LEU A 100 9.12 -25.18 -31.60
N THR A 101 8.91 -26.34 -32.22
CA THR A 101 9.91 -26.90 -33.13
C THR A 101 9.79 -26.16 -34.46
N VAL A 102 10.78 -25.34 -34.78
CA VAL A 102 10.79 -24.48 -35.98
C VAL A 102 11.13 -25.29 -37.22
N GLY A 103 11.98 -26.31 -37.09
CA GLY A 103 12.31 -27.20 -38.18
C GLY A 103 13.57 -28.02 -37.92
N ARG A 104 13.86 -28.95 -38.83
CA ARG A 104 15.09 -29.74 -38.84
C ARG A 104 15.93 -29.30 -40.04
N LEU A 105 17.18 -28.96 -39.79
CA LEU A 105 18.14 -28.54 -40.81
C LEU A 105 19.08 -29.72 -41.11
N ASP A 106 19.23 -30.10 -42.38
CA ASP A 106 19.86 -31.36 -42.81
C ASP A 106 21.29 -31.61 -42.25
N PHE A 107 22.10 -30.56 -42.06
CA PHE A 107 23.46 -30.67 -41.50
C PHE A 107 23.57 -30.26 -40.04
N LEU A 108 22.46 -29.80 -39.45
CA LEU A 108 22.44 -29.02 -38.22
C LEU A 108 21.48 -29.61 -37.18
N GLY A 109 20.56 -30.50 -37.52
CA GLY A 109 19.63 -31.08 -36.54
C GLY A 109 18.42 -30.17 -36.25
N GLU A 110 17.86 -30.24 -35.05
CA GLU A 110 16.57 -29.61 -34.71
C GLU A 110 16.75 -28.18 -34.17
N LEU A 111 15.98 -27.25 -34.73
CA LEU A 111 15.84 -25.88 -34.23
C LEU A 111 14.53 -25.77 -33.45
N GLY A 112 14.65 -25.55 -32.14
CA GLY A 112 13.56 -25.20 -31.26
C GLY A 112 13.57 -23.73 -30.88
N ALA A 113 12.39 -23.19 -30.61
CA ALA A 113 12.18 -21.87 -30.07
C ALA A 113 11.16 -21.92 -28.95
N ILE A 114 11.39 -21.17 -27.87
CA ILE A 114 10.45 -21.02 -26.77
C ILE A 114 10.08 -19.55 -26.67
N LEU A 115 8.83 -19.22 -27.00
CA LEU A 115 8.28 -17.88 -26.86
C LEU A 115 7.65 -17.73 -25.47
N ALA A 116 8.12 -16.76 -24.70
CA ALA A 116 7.59 -16.45 -23.38
C ALA A 116 6.99 -15.03 -23.36
N LEU A 117 5.74 -14.93 -22.91
CA LEU A 117 4.96 -13.69 -22.92
C LEU A 117 4.17 -13.57 -21.62
N ALA A 118 4.52 -12.59 -20.79
CA ALA A 118 3.75 -12.27 -19.59
C ALA A 118 3.29 -10.82 -19.63
N GLU A 119 2.05 -10.60 -19.22
CA GLU A 119 1.55 -9.30 -18.82
C GLU A 119 0.76 -9.48 -17.52
N THR A 120 1.00 -8.64 -16.54
CA THR A 120 0.38 -8.72 -15.22
C THR A 120 0.03 -7.32 -14.77
N GLU A 121 -1.21 -7.14 -14.34
CA GLU A 121 -1.73 -5.88 -13.84
C GLU A 121 -2.36 -6.13 -12.47
N THR A 122 -1.92 -5.39 -11.46
CA THR A 122 -2.41 -5.49 -10.08
C THR A 122 -2.84 -4.11 -9.63
N MET A 123 -4.10 -3.98 -9.20
CA MET A 123 -4.63 -2.74 -8.63
C MET A 123 -5.12 -2.98 -7.21
N VAL A 124 -4.64 -2.17 -6.27
CA VAL A 124 -5.05 -2.19 -4.87
C VAL A 124 -5.52 -0.79 -4.49
N LYS A 125 -6.74 -0.69 -3.96
CA LYS A 125 -7.29 0.57 -3.43
C LYS A 125 -7.71 0.39 -1.98
N ILE A 126 -7.21 1.24 -1.10
CA ILE A 126 -7.51 1.25 0.32
C ILE A 126 -8.13 2.60 0.68
N LEU A 127 -9.28 2.56 1.35
CA LEU A 127 -9.95 3.73 1.90
C LEU A 127 -10.04 3.57 3.42
N SER A 128 -9.52 4.54 4.17
CA SER A 128 -9.68 4.62 5.62
C SER A 128 -10.41 5.91 5.98
N SER A 129 -11.49 5.80 6.77
CA SER A 129 -12.37 6.93 7.11
C SER A 129 -12.50 7.15 8.62
N PRO A 130 -11.45 7.63 9.32
CA PRO A 130 -11.54 7.92 10.75
C PRO A 130 -12.48 9.09 11.02
N ARG A 131 -13.27 9.00 12.09
CA ARG A 131 -14.18 10.07 12.54
C ARG A 131 -13.99 10.32 14.03
N ILE A 132 -13.91 11.57 14.44
CA ILE A 132 -13.75 11.97 15.84
C ILE A 132 -14.48 13.28 16.11
N VAL A 133 -15.02 13.44 17.32
CA VAL A 133 -15.67 14.68 17.77
C VAL A 133 -14.87 15.26 18.93
N THR A 134 -14.66 16.56 18.93
CA THR A 134 -13.99 17.27 20.02
C THR A 134 -14.56 18.68 20.22
N ILE A 135 -14.32 19.27 21.38
CA ILE A 135 -14.71 20.65 21.68
C ILE A 135 -13.72 21.63 21.04
N ASN A 136 -14.17 22.87 20.82
CA ASN A 136 -13.31 23.93 20.27
C ASN A 136 -12.02 24.11 21.11
N LYS A 137 -10.86 24.13 20.45
CA LYS A 137 -9.50 24.25 21.01
C LYS A 137 -8.98 23.05 21.82
N GLU A 138 -9.71 21.94 21.89
CA GLU A 138 -9.27 20.73 22.58
C GLU A 138 -8.74 19.68 21.60
N THR A 139 -7.58 19.12 21.91
CA THR A 139 -6.95 18.08 21.11
C THR A 139 -7.67 16.75 21.31
N ALA A 140 -7.97 16.07 20.21
CA ALA A 140 -8.52 14.74 20.23
C ALA A 140 -7.72 13.80 19.33
N GLN A 141 -7.73 12.51 19.70
CA GLN A 141 -6.97 11.48 19.00
C GLN A 141 -7.82 10.23 18.80
N ILE A 142 -7.78 9.65 17.60
CA ILE A 142 -8.29 8.32 17.30
C ILE A 142 -7.17 7.46 16.72
N THR A 143 -7.01 6.27 17.29
CA THR A 143 -6.01 5.30 16.84
C THR A 143 -6.70 3.99 16.47
N GLN A 144 -6.39 3.46 15.29
CA GLN A 144 -6.74 2.11 14.87
C GLN A 144 -5.47 1.27 14.82
N GLU A 145 -5.47 0.12 15.49
CA GLU A 145 -4.32 -0.77 15.58
C GLU A 145 -4.59 -2.07 14.82
N GLY A 146 -3.59 -2.51 14.05
CA GLY A 146 -3.45 -3.85 13.51
C GLY A 146 -2.10 -4.43 13.92
N GLN A 147 -1.82 -5.69 13.57
CA GLN A 147 -0.55 -6.34 13.90
C GLN A 147 -0.03 -7.13 12.72
N VAL A 148 1.30 -7.10 12.55
CA VAL A 148 2.02 -8.00 11.66
C VAL A 148 2.89 -8.96 12.45
N LEU A 149 3.04 -10.16 11.92
CA LEU A 149 3.76 -11.26 12.57
C LEU A 149 5.19 -11.29 12.05
N THR A 150 6.15 -11.39 12.95
CA THR A 150 7.55 -11.66 12.68
C THR A 150 7.93 -12.93 13.42
N ARG A 151 8.63 -13.84 12.75
CA ARG A 151 9.13 -15.09 13.32
C ARG A 151 10.65 -14.99 13.47
N SER A 152 11.16 -15.02 14.69
CA SER A 152 12.60 -15.15 14.93
C SER A 152 12.92 -16.62 15.22
N THR A 153 13.75 -17.25 14.40
CA THR A 153 14.30 -18.58 14.69
C THR A 153 15.69 -18.42 15.29
N VAL A 154 15.85 -18.75 16.57
CA VAL A 154 17.14 -18.78 17.25
C VAL A 154 17.58 -20.23 17.35
N THR A 155 18.77 -20.54 16.84
CA THR A 155 19.40 -21.85 17.04
C THR A 155 20.26 -21.79 18.29
N ASP A 156 20.00 -22.68 19.27
CA ASP A 156 20.84 -22.76 20.46
C ASP A 156 22.21 -23.40 20.15
N ASN A 157 23.16 -23.30 21.08
CA ASN A 157 24.50 -23.91 20.95
C ASN A 157 24.46 -25.45 20.88
N SER A 158 23.30 -26.09 21.08
CA SER A 158 23.08 -27.53 20.98
C SER A 158 22.38 -27.93 19.66
N GLY A 159 22.15 -26.99 18.75
CA GLY A 159 21.54 -27.24 17.44
C GLY A 159 20.01 -27.27 17.41
N ASN A 160 19.33 -26.99 18.53
CA ASN A 160 17.86 -26.93 18.55
C ASN A 160 17.39 -25.55 18.04
N LYS A 161 16.45 -25.56 17.10
CA LYS A 161 15.81 -24.35 16.59
C LYS A 161 14.62 -23.99 17.49
N LYS A 162 14.69 -22.87 18.21
CA LYS A 162 13.56 -22.26 18.91
C LYS A 162 13.00 -21.14 18.05
N SER A 163 11.71 -21.24 17.71
CA SER A 163 10.99 -20.20 16.98
C SER A 163 10.17 -19.36 17.97
N SER A 164 10.39 -18.05 18.00
CA SER A 164 9.53 -17.09 18.68
C SER A 164 8.74 -16.29 17.65
N ILE A 165 7.50 -15.92 17.99
CA ILE A 165 6.64 -15.10 17.15
C ILE A 165 6.46 -13.76 17.85
N GLU A 166 7.00 -12.71 17.26
CA GLU A 166 6.82 -11.32 17.68
C GLU A 166 5.70 -10.67 16.87
N ARG A 167 4.86 -9.86 17.52
CA ARG A 167 3.77 -9.13 16.87
C ARG A 167 4.11 -7.64 16.90
N THR A 168 4.44 -7.07 15.74
CA THR A 168 4.70 -5.63 15.60
C THR A 168 3.38 -4.92 15.24
N PRO A 169 2.93 -3.91 16.00
CA PRO A 169 1.72 -3.18 15.68
C PRO A 169 1.90 -2.26 14.47
N VAL A 170 0.87 -2.18 13.64
CA VAL A 170 0.72 -1.18 12.58
C VAL A 170 -0.47 -0.30 12.93
N THR A 171 -0.28 1.01 13.02
CA THR A 171 -1.30 1.93 13.52
C THR A 171 -1.68 2.98 12.50
N LEU A 172 -2.97 3.34 12.46
CA LEU A 172 -3.47 4.57 11.87
C LEU A 172 -3.86 5.51 13.01
N ASN A 173 -3.22 6.66 13.09
CA ASN A 173 -3.42 7.65 14.13
C ASN A 173 -3.81 9.00 13.49
N LEU A 174 -4.94 9.56 13.92
CA LEU A 174 -5.38 10.91 13.60
C LEU A 174 -5.44 11.71 14.89
N ILE A 175 -4.58 12.71 15.00
CA ILE A 175 -4.58 13.71 16.08
C ILE A 175 -5.02 15.04 15.47
N VAL A 176 -6.00 15.69 16.10
CA VAL A 176 -6.54 16.95 15.61
C VAL A 176 -6.90 17.91 16.74
N THR A 177 -6.61 19.19 16.54
CA THR A 177 -7.04 20.28 17.39
C THR A 177 -7.80 21.30 16.54
N PRO A 178 -9.14 21.40 16.66
CA PRO A 178 -9.92 22.36 15.90
C PRO A 178 -9.97 23.72 16.59
N GLN A 179 -10.07 24.78 15.81
CA GLN A 179 -10.35 26.12 16.26
C GLN A 179 -11.40 26.77 15.34
N ILE A 180 -12.58 27.05 15.90
CA ILE A 180 -13.67 27.71 15.17
C ILE A 180 -13.38 29.21 15.09
N THR A 181 -13.48 29.77 13.89
CA THR A 181 -13.35 31.21 13.61
C THR A 181 -14.70 31.92 13.75
N ALA A 182 -14.70 33.25 13.83
CA ALA A 182 -15.94 34.04 13.92
C ALA A 182 -16.86 33.89 12.70
N VAL A 183 -16.31 33.49 11.55
CA VAL A 183 -17.06 33.28 10.29
C VAL A 183 -17.65 31.86 10.20
N GLY A 184 -17.31 30.97 11.14
CA GLY A 184 -17.76 29.58 11.16
C GLY A 184 -16.84 28.59 10.45
N SER A 185 -15.79 29.05 9.75
CA SER A 185 -14.71 28.19 9.25
C SER A 185 -13.89 27.64 10.43
N VAL A 186 -13.31 26.45 10.25
CA VAL A 186 -12.54 25.73 11.26
C VAL A 186 -11.08 25.67 10.84
N ILE A 187 -10.20 26.19 11.68
CA ILE A 187 -8.76 25.94 11.59
C ILE A 187 -8.50 24.58 12.22
N LEU A 188 -7.86 23.68 11.48
CA LEU A 188 -7.50 22.34 11.95
C LEU A 188 -5.98 22.26 12.05
N ASP A 189 -5.45 22.04 13.26
CA ASP A 189 -4.09 21.55 13.48
C ASP A 189 -4.15 20.02 13.47
N VAL A 190 -3.54 19.39 12.46
CA VAL A 190 -3.74 17.96 12.20
C VAL A 190 -2.41 17.27 12.05
N GLN A 191 -2.32 16.10 12.69
CA GLN A 191 -1.27 15.13 12.46
C GLN A 191 -1.91 13.78 12.12
N VAL A 192 -1.70 13.33 10.88
CA VAL A 192 -2.14 12.01 10.40
C VAL A 192 -0.91 11.14 10.25
N LYS A 193 -0.89 9.99 10.91
CA LYS A 193 0.19 9.00 10.81
C LYS A 193 -0.40 7.64 10.47
N ARG A 194 0.08 7.01 9.40
CA ARG A 194 -0.33 5.68 8.95
C ARG A 194 0.90 4.79 8.87
N GLN A 195 0.85 3.66 9.56
CA GLN A 195 1.81 2.59 9.42
C GLN A 195 1.17 1.42 8.68
N PHE A 196 1.92 0.80 7.78
CA PHE A 196 1.47 -0.33 6.99
C PHE A 196 2.65 -1.26 6.72
N ALA A 197 2.39 -2.54 6.54
CA ALA A 197 3.44 -3.50 6.26
C ALA A 197 3.76 -3.58 4.77
N SER A 198 5.01 -3.88 4.43
CA SER A 198 5.44 -4.14 3.06
C SER A 198 4.81 -5.41 2.51
N GLY A 199 4.61 -5.44 1.19
CA GLY A 199 4.20 -6.66 0.47
C GLY A 199 5.27 -7.75 0.53
N GLN A 200 6.55 -7.37 0.55
CA GLN A 200 7.69 -8.27 0.68
C GLN A 200 7.71 -8.95 2.05
N VAL A 201 7.89 -10.27 2.03
CA VAL A 201 8.01 -11.14 3.20
C VAL A 201 9.39 -11.74 3.18
N ASP A 202 10.14 -11.54 4.26
CA ASP A 202 11.42 -12.23 4.44
C ASP A 202 11.16 -13.75 4.56
N ALA A 203 11.77 -14.56 3.69
CA ALA A 203 11.44 -15.98 3.60
C ALA A 203 11.87 -16.79 4.84
N GLU A 204 12.87 -16.32 5.58
CA GLU A 204 13.43 -17.02 6.74
C GLU A 204 12.70 -16.64 8.03
N SER A 205 12.41 -15.35 8.21
CA SER A 205 11.79 -14.79 9.41
C SER A 205 10.29 -14.53 9.26
N LEU A 206 9.72 -14.68 8.07
CA LEU A 206 8.35 -14.22 7.74
C LEU A 206 8.09 -12.75 8.11
N ALA A 207 9.15 -11.96 8.37
CA ALA A 207 9.04 -10.57 8.75
C ALA A 207 8.57 -9.72 7.58
N ARG A 208 7.84 -8.65 7.90
CA ARG A 208 7.46 -7.61 6.95
C ARG A 208 8.00 -6.29 7.46
N SER A 209 8.60 -5.48 6.59
CA SER A 209 8.99 -4.12 6.95
C SER A 209 7.75 -3.29 7.26
N VAL A 210 7.79 -2.47 8.30
CA VAL A 210 6.71 -1.52 8.62
C VAL A 210 7.08 -0.16 8.06
N ASN A 211 6.36 0.25 7.02
CA ASN A 211 6.48 1.56 6.41
C ASN A 211 5.56 2.56 7.11
N THR A 212 5.95 3.83 7.15
CA THR A 212 5.17 4.90 7.78
C THR A 212 4.97 6.06 6.81
N ARG A 213 3.75 6.60 6.76
CA ARG A 213 3.40 7.84 6.07
C ARG A 213 2.80 8.80 7.08
N GLU A 214 3.27 10.04 7.08
CA GLU A 214 2.87 11.04 8.06
C GLU A 214 2.68 12.40 7.40
N ALA A 215 1.63 13.11 7.79
CA ALA A 215 1.34 14.48 7.39
C ALA A 215 1.02 15.31 8.63
N LYS A 216 1.72 16.43 8.82
CA LYS A 216 1.49 17.39 9.89
C LYS A 216 1.31 18.78 9.29
N THR A 217 0.15 19.40 9.51
CA THR A 217 -0.16 20.69 8.91
C THR A 217 -1.28 21.41 9.65
N LYS A 218 -1.41 22.70 9.37
CA LYS A 218 -2.47 23.57 9.87
C LYS A 218 -3.21 24.16 8.69
N VAL A 219 -4.51 23.87 8.59
CA VAL A 219 -5.34 24.29 7.45
C VAL A 219 -6.61 24.98 7.92
N LEU A 220 -7.08 25.97 7.15
CA LEU A 220 -8.39 26.58 7.33
C LEU A 220 -9.37 25.88 6.38
N VAL A 221 -10.49 25.40 6.91
CA VAL A 221 -11.51 24.70 6.12
C VAL A 221 -12.88 25.23 6.51
N ASP A 222 -13.76 25.44 5.54
CA ASP A 222 -15.12 25.87 5.82
C ASP A 222 -15.97 24.73 6.43
N ASN A 223 -16.99 25.11 7.20
CA ASN A 223 -17.88 24.14 7.84
C ASN A 223 -18.57 23.25 6.79
N GLY A 224 -18.40 21.93 6.92
CA GLY A 224 -18.96 20.93 6.02
C GLY A 224 -18.22 20.75 4.69
N GLN A 225 -17.19 21.54 4.42
CA GLN A 225 -16.36 21.41 3.21
C GLN A 225 -15.17 20.48 3.45
N THR A 226 -14.65 19.91 2.36
CA THR A 226 -13.52 18.97 2.40
C THR A 226 -12.27 19.65 1.89
N ALA A 227 -11.21 19.65 2.69
CA ALA A 227 -9.89 20.10 2.27
C ALA A 227 -8.99 18.90 1.93
N VAL A 228 -8.17 19.06 0.88
CA VAL A 228 -7.05 18.17 0.59
C VAL A 228 -5.85 18.69 1.37
N ILE A 229 -5.35 17.88 2.28
CA ILE A 229 -4.38 18.32 3.30
C ILE A 229 -2.99 17.80 2.98
N GLY A 230 -2.92 16.71 2.23
CA GLY A 230 -1.67 16.22 1.69
C GLY A 230 -1.88 15.05 0.74
N GLY A 231 -0.82 14.76 -0.01
CA GLY A 231 -0.74 13.57 -0.82
C GLY A 231 0.68 13.32 -1.29
N VAL A 232 0.96 12.07 -1.66
CA VAL A 232 2.23 11.67 -2.26
C VAL A 232 1.89 10.90 -3.52
N TYR A 233 2.49 11.33 -4.63
CA TYR A 233 2.42 10.65 -5.91
C TYR A 233 3.80 10.13 -6.25
N GLN A 234 3.91 8.83 -6.48
CA GLN A 234 5.14 8.16 -6.88
C GLN A 234 4.87 7.32 -8.12
N ASN A 235 5.77 7.42 -9.09
CA ASN A 235 5.72 6.66 -10.34
C ASN A 235 7.12 6.12 -10.61
N ASP A 236 7.30 4.83 -10.40
CA ASP A 236 8.54 4.11 -10.64
C ASP A 236 8.42 3.32 -11.94
N ALA A 237 9.35 3.56 -12.87
CA ALA A 237 9.42 2.84 -14.13
C ALA A 237 10.79 2.17 -14.24
N SER A 238 10.79 0.85 -14.37
CA SER A 238 11.96 0.03 -14.61
C SER A 238 11.85 -0.63 -15.97
N GLN A 239 12.93 -0.59 -16.76
CA GLN A 239 13.00 -1.30 -18.02
C GLN A 239 14.31 -2.08 -18.10
N GLY A 240 14.17 -3.40 -18.18
CA GLY A 240 15.27 -4.33 -18.43
C GLY A 240 15.26 -4.82 -19.88
N GLU A 241 16.45 -4.92 -20.47
CA GLU A 241 16.63 -5.60 -21.75
C GLU A 241 17.90 -6.47 -21.71
N THR A 242 17.72 -7.77 -21.95
CA THR A 242 18.81 -8.75 -22.04
C THR A 242 18.75 -9.36 -23.43
N GLY A 243 19.88 -9.52 -24.11
CA GLY A 243 19.87 -10.06 -25.46
C GLY A 243 21.25 -10.39 -25.99
N VAL A 244 21.29 -11.04 -27.15
CA VAL A 244 22.55 -11.38 -27.82
C VAL A 244 23.12 -10.13 -28.49
N PRO A 245 24.41 -9.78 -28.25
CA PRO A 245 25.06 -8.66 -28.94
C PRO A 245 24.95 -8.78 -30.46
N LEU A 246 24.85 -7.64 -31.15
CA LEU A 246 24.63 -7.50 -32.61
C LEU A 246 23.24 -7.99 -33.09
N LEU A 247 22.83 -9.21 -32.72
CA LEU A 247 21.57 -9.81 -33.17
C LEU A 247 20.33 -9.10 -32.60
N LYS A 248 20.41 -8.60 -31.36
CA LYS A 248 19.31 -7.85 -30.72
C LYS A 248 18.99 -6.51 -31.40
N ASP A 249 19.94 -5.97 -32.17
CA ASP A 249 19.87 -4.64 -32.79
C ASP A 249 19.44 -4.70 -34.27
N ILE A 250 19.21 -5.90 -34.83
CA ILE A 250 18.74 -6.07 -36.20
C ILE A 250 17.30 -5.50 -36.33
N PRO A 251 17.03 -4.62 -37.31
CA PRO A 251 15.68 -4.11 -37.55
C PRO A 251 14.69 -5.26 -37.78
N ILE A 252 13.46 -5.13 -37.27
CA ILE A 252 12.36 -6.10 -37.42
C ILE A 252 12.60 -7.45 -36.71
N LEU A 253 13.82 -7.99 -36.67
CA LEU A 253 14.13 -9.32 -36.13
C LEU A 253 14.78 -9.29 -34.74
N GLY A 254 15.29 -8.14 -34.29
CA GLY A 254 16.01 -8.04 -33.03
C GLY A 254 15.19 -8.44 -31.79
N TRP A 255 13.85 -8.36 -31.85
CA TRP A 255 12.97 -8.81 -30.77
C TRP A 255 13.00 -10.33 -30.53
N LEU A 256 13.44 -11.11 -31.52
CA LEU A 256 13.62 -12.56 -31.40
C LEU A 256 14.88 -12.94 -30.63
N PHE A 257 15.85 -12.02 -30.48
CA PHE A 257 17.14 -12.30 -29.85
C PHE A 257 17.32 -11.53 -28.54
N LYS A 258 16.22 -11.01 -27.98
CA LYS A 258 16.22 -10.29 -26.72
C LYS A 258 14.98 -10.60 -25.88
N TYR A 259 15.16 -10.45 -24.59
CA TYR A 259 14.15 -10.44 -23.56
C TYR A 259 14.00 -9.02 -23.05
N ARG A 260 12.77 -8.49 -23.06
CA ARG A 260 12.45 -7.17 -22.56
C ARG A 260 11.46 -7.30 -21.42
N GLN A 261 11.81 -6.71 -20.29
CA GLN A 261 10.96 -6.58 -19.12
C GLN A 261 10.69 -5.11 -18.85
N ARG A 262 9.43 -4.77 -18.59
CA ARG A 262 9.00 -3.43 -18.20
C ARG A 262 8.14 -3.56 -16.97
N ASP A 263 8.52 -2.86 -15.92
CA ASP A 263 7.80 -2.81 -14.66
C ASP A 263 7.44 -1.34 -14.41
N TYR A 264 6.15 -1.08 -14.20
CA TYR A 264 5.61 0.22 -13.87
C TYR A 264 4.87 0.09 -12.54
N GLN A 265 5.21 0.94 -11.59
CA GLN A 265 4.55 0.98 -10.29
C GLN A 265 4.14 2.41 -9.99
N LYS A 266 2.84 2.60 -9.77
CA LYS A 266 2.23 3.88 -9.47
C LYS A 266 1.60 3.80 -8.07
N ASN A 267 2.03 4.69 -7.19
CA ASN A 267 1.57 4.78 -5.82
C ASN A 267 1.01 6.18 -5.56
N GLU A 268 -0.25 6.26 -5.16
CA GLU A 268 -0.95 7.50 -4.82
C GLU A 268 -1.48 7.44 -3.39
N LEU A 269 -1.17 8.45 -2.60
CA LEU A 269 -1.78 8.70 -1.29
C LEU A 269 -2.46 10.06 -1.33
N LEU A 270 -3.72 10.13 -0.90
CA LEU A 270 -4.45 11.37 -0.71
C LEU A 270 -5.11 11.40 0.66
N ILE A 271 -4.99 12.52 1.35
CA ILE A 271 -5.57 12.75 2.68
C ILE A 271 -6.53 13.93 2.60
N PHE A 272 -7.79 13.65 2.89
CA PHE A 272 -8.88 14.61 2.96
C PHE A 272 -9.34 14.76 4.40
N LEU A 273 -9.73 15.97 4.80
CA LEU A 273 -10.50 16.17 6.03
C LEU A 273 -11.70 17.07 5.79
N THR A 274 -12.77 16.78 6.51
CA THR A 274 -14.04 17.50 6.47
C THR A 274 -14.45 17.81 7.92
N PRO A 275 -14.34 19.07 8.38
CA PRO A 275 -14.91 19.46 9.66
C PRO A 275 -16.40 19.73 9.53
N ARG A 276 -17.17 19.40 10.58
CA ARG A 276 -18.55 19.80 10.78
C ARG A 276 -18.70 20.36 12.19
N VAL A 277 -19.06 21.64 12.31
CA VAL A 277 -19.42 22.26 13.58
C VAL A 277 -20.79 21.73 14.00
N ILE A 278 -20.87 21.22 15.23
CA ILE A 278 -22.09 20.68 15.82
C ILE A 278 -22.55 21.62 16.91
N ASN A 279 -23.79 22.08 16.81
CA ASN A 279 -24.45 22.83 17.87
C ASN A 279 -25.19 21.87 18.81
N PHE A 280 -25.08 22.12 20.11
CA PHE A 280 -25.67 21.30 21.17
C PHE A 280 -27.19 21.05 21.01
N GLY A 281 -27.91 21.93 20.31
CA GLY A 281 -29.34 21.78 20.01
C GLY A 281 -29.70 20.85 18.85
N GLU A 282 -28.74 20.49 17.98
CA GLU A 282 -28.97 19.68 16.77
C GLU A 282 -28.70 18.18 17.00
N LEU A 283 -27.91 17.81 18.01
CA LEU A 283 -27.61 16.42 18.37
C LEU A 283 -28.86 15.58 18.69
N ASN A 284 -29.96 16.22 19.11
CA ASN A 284 -31.23 15.54 19.40
C ASN A 284 -32.09 15.27 18.16
N LYS A 285 -31.68 15.69 16.96
CA LYS A 285 -32.47 15.49 15.72
C LYS A 285 -31.87 14.45 14.77
N GLU A 286 -30.54 14.34 14.70
CA GLU A 286 -29.88 13.38 13.81
C GLU A 286 -29.82 11.95 14.38
N GLY A 287 -29.81 11.79 15.71
CA GLY A 287 -29.79 10.47 16.37
C GLY A 287 -31.06 9.64 16.19
N ASP A 288 -32.18 10.29 15.86
CA ASP A 288 -33.48 9.64 15.66
C ASP A 288 -33.71 9.19 14.20
N ILE A 289 -32.87 9.59 13.25
CA ILE A 289 -33.08 9.27 11.82
C ILE A 289 -32.32 7.99 11.41
N GLU A 290 -31.17 7.68 12.01
CA GLU A 290 -30.39 6.47 11.64
C GLU A 290 -30.84 5.17 12.35
N THR A 291 -31.67 5.24 13.40
CA THR A 291 -32.18 4.04 14.07
C THR A 291 -33.41 3.41 13.40
N SER A 292 -34.00 4.06 12.38
CA SER A 292 -35.16 3.54 11.65
C SER A 292 -34.82 2.68 10.42
N SER A 293 -33.55 2.60 10.00
CA SER A 293 -33.16 1.86 8.79
C SER A 293 -32.19 0.71 9.08
N THR A 294 -32.49 -0.12 10.07
CA THR A 294 -31.94 -1.48 10.14
C THR A 294 -32.67 -2.35 9.11
N VAL A 295 -32.27 -2.24 7.85
CA VAL A 295 -32.69 -3.19 6.80
C VAL A 295 -32.06 -4.53 7.11
N LYS A 296 -32.91 -5.50 7.45
CA LYS A 296 -32.55 -6.91 7.63
C LYS A 296 -31.94 -7.44 6.34
N TRP A 297 -30.65 -7.74 6.35
CA TRP A 297 -30.02 -8.66 5.42
C TRP A 297 -29.78 -9.97 6.14
N ASN A 298 -30.80 -10.83 6.17
CA ASN A 298 -30.65 -12.25 6.36
C ASN A 298 -31.46 -12.94 5.26
N GLU A 299 -30.87 -14.01 4.72
CA GLU A 299 -31.35 -14.89 3.64
C GLU A 299 -31.08 -14.40 2.22
N ILE A 300 -30.00 -14.95 1.62
CA ILE A 300 -30.04 -15.86 0.47
C ILE A 300 -28.61 -16.42 0.29
N ALA A 301 -28.44 -17.72 0.54
CA ALA A 301 -27.57 -18.65 -0.20
C ALA A 301 -27.65 -20.04 0.41
N SER A 302 -28.60 -20.84 -0.08
CA SER A 302 -28.40 -22.26 -0.34
C SER A 302 -27.66 -22.42 -1.67
#